data_AF-A0A2E7UPQ7-F1
#
_entry.id   AF-A0A2E7UPQ7-F1
#
_cell.length_a   1.000
_cell.length_b   1.000
_cell.length_c   1.000
_cell.angle_alpha   90.00
_cell.angle_beta   90.00
_cell.angle_gamma   90.00
#
_symmetry.space_group_name_H-M   'P 1'
#
loop_
_entity.id
_entity.type
_entity.pdbx_description
1 polymer ?
#
loop_
_entity_poly.entity_id
_entity_poly.type
_entity_poly.pdbx_seq_one_letter_code
_entity_poly.pdbx_strand_id
1 'polypeptide(L)'
;MSADHAGREGSRLLQERTMEDVRSDLLGGAMGGLLSVPAAMADAAILFAPFGLKYLPMGVVSCVTALFVGNVVSACFRGPTTLLCSVYSLSAVVLASIGSQILAHQATQGQTRPLEAIAMLFLAVGLSGLLQVGMGLVGIGRITKHVPRSVISGLRTGAALTIVAT
;
A
#
# COMPACT_ATOMS: atom_id res chain seq x y z
N MET A 1 -27.09 -18.37 2.25
CA MET A 1 -27.26 -18.98 0.91
C MET A 1 -26.62 -18.14 -0.22
N SER A 2 -25.46 -17.52 0.02
CA SER A 2 -24.75 -16.67 -0.98
C SER A 2 -23.24 -16.96 -1.06
N ALA A 3 -22.68 -17.65 -0.06
CA ALA A 3 -21.27 -18.09 -0.04
C ALA A 3 -20.99 -19.32 -0.92
N ASP A 4 -22.01 -20.16 -1.19
CA ASP A 4 -21.86 -21.41 -1.94
C ASP A 4 -21.72 -21.19 -3.47
N HIS A 5 -22.28 -20.09 -3.99
CA HIS A 5 -22.14 -19.73 -5.41
C HIS A 5 -20.75 -19.18 -5.76
N ALA A 6 -20.16 -18.34 -4.91
CA ALA A 6 -18.82 -17.79 -5.13
C ALA A 6 -17.71 -18.87 -5.05
N GLY A 7 -17.91 -19.88 -4.20
CA GLY A 7 -17.00 -21.03 -4.11
C GLY A 7 -16.98 -21.88 -5.38
N ARG A 8 -18.15 -22.04 -6.04
CA ARG A 8 -18.32 -22.82 -7.28
C ARG A 8 -17.78 -22.10 -8.53
N GLU A 9 -17.91 -20.77 -8.60
CA GLU A 9 -17.32 -19.97 -9.70
C GLU A 9 -15.79 -19.94 -9.65
N GLY A 10 -15.19 -19.77 -8.46
CA GLY A 10 -13.73 -19.78 -8.30
C GLY A 10 -13.08 -21.12 -8.67
N SER A 11 -13.75 -22.25 -8.43
CA SER A 11 -13.30 -23.57 -8.88
C SER A 11 -13.46 -23.77 -10.39
N ARG A 12 -14.47 -23.17 -11.03
CA ARG A 12 -14.64 -23.22 -12.49
C ARG A 12 -13.59 -22.40 -13.24
N LEU A 13 -13.26 -21.20 -12.72
CA LEU A 13 -12.23 -20.34 -13.32
C LEU A 13 -10.82 -20.94 -13.29
N LEU A 14 -10.52 -21.80 -12.30
CA LEU A 14 -9.25 -22.53 -12.25
C LEU A 14 -9.25 -23.77 -13.15
N GLN A 15 -10.44 -24.33 -13.43
CA GLN A 15 -10.61 -25.57 -14.20
C GLN A 15 -10.63 -25.34 -15.73
N GLU A 16 -10.83 -24.10 -16.18
CA GLU A 16 -10.78 -23.68 -17.60
C GLU A 16 -9.49 -22.90 -17.99
N ARG A 17 -8.50 -22.80 -17.10
CA ARG A 17 -7.25 -22.07 -17.42
C ARG A 17 -6.48 -22.77 -18.53
N THR A 18 -6.37 -22.09 -19.67
CA THR A 18 -5.59 -22.55 -20.82
C THR A 18 -4.12 -22.14 -20.65
N MET A 19 -3.19 -22.80 -21.33
CA MET A 19 -1.76 -22.43 -21.31
C MET A 19 -1.51 -20.98 -21.79
N GLU A 20 -2.41 -20.44 -22.61
CA GLU A 20 -2.39 -19.01 -23.00
C GLU A 20 -2.66 -18.07 -21.82
N ASP A 21 -3.55 -18.44 -20.89
CA ASP A 21 -3.84 -17.63 -19.69
C ASP A 21 -2.64 -17.59 -18.75
N VAL A 22 -1.93 -18.72 -18.60
CA VAL A 22 -0.72 -18.78 -17.77
C VAL A 22 0.38 -17.90 -18.36
N ARG A 23 0.55 -17.92 -19.69
CA ARG A 23 1.51 -17.05 -20.38
C ARG A 23 1.12 -15.58 -20.27
N SER A 24 -0.16 -15.27 -20.43
CA SER A 24 -0.71 -13.92 -20.31
C SER A 24 -0.54 -13.37 -18.89
N ASP A 25 -0.86 -14.16 -17.86
CA ASP A 25 -0.69 -13.78 -16.46
C ASP A 25 0.78 -13.59 -16.08
N LEU A 26 1.68 -14.44 -16.60
CA LEU A 26 3.12 -14.31 -16.37
C LEU A 26 3.69 -13.03 -17.01
N LEU A 27 3.29 -12.73 -18.25
CA LEU A 27 3.68 -11.50 -18.94
C LEU A 27 3.07 -10.26 -18.27
N GLY A 28 1.80 -10.34 -17.87
CA GLY A 28 1.10 -9.27 -17.15
C GLY A 28 1.73 -8.99 -15.79
N GLY A 29 2.08 -10.04 -15.03
CA GLY A 29 2.79 -9.93 -13.76
C GLY A 29 4.19 -9.35 -13.93
N ALA A 30 4.94 -9.78 -14.96
CA ALA A 30 6.27 -9.26 -15.25
C ALA A 30 6.23 -7.77 -15.62
N MET A 31 5.33 -7.36 -16.51
CA MET A 31 5.14 -5.96 -16.88
C MET A 31 4.65 -5.12 -15.70
N GLY A 32 3.68 -5.65 -14.94
CA GLY A 32 3.16 -5.00 -13.74
C GLY A 32 4.24 -4.77 -12.70
N GLY A 33 5.08 -5.77 -12.43
CA GLY A 33 6.23 -5.66 -11.53
C GLY A 33 7.25 -4.62 -12.01
N LEU A 34 7.62 -4.66 -13.29
CA LEU A 34 8.59 -3.72 -13.89
C LEU A 34 8.15 -2.25 -13.73
N LEU A 35 6.85 -1.99 -13.85
CA LEU A 35 6.28 -0.64 -13.72
C LEU A 35 6.06 -0.24 -12.25
N SER A 36 5.71 -1.20 -11.38
CA SER A 36 5.33 -0.91 -10.00
C SER A 36 6.53 -0.66 -9.10
N VAL A 37 7.68 -1.30 -9.36
CA VAL A 37 8.92 -1.09 -8.59
C VAL A 37 9.37 0.38 -8.61
N PRO A 38 9.59 1.03 -9.78
CA PRO A 38 10.04 2.42 -9.80
C PRO A 38 8.98 3.39 -9.24
N ALA A 39 7.70 3.14 -9.48
CA ALA A 39 6.62 3.94 -8.92
C ALA A 39 6.63 3.89 -7.38
N ALA A 40 6.74 2.70 -6.80
CA ALA A 40 6.80 2.52 -5.36
C ALA A 40 8.08 3.10 -4.74
N MET A 41 9.20 3.11 -5.47
CA MET A 41 10.43 3.80 -5.04
C MET A 41 10.23 5.32 -4.96
N ALA A 42 9.49 5.92 -5.90
CA ALA A 42 9.16 7.34 -5.85
C ALA A 42 8.27 7.66 -4.63
N ASP A 43 7.27 6.83 -4.35
CA ASP A 43 6.42 6.99 -3.15
C ASP A 43 7.21 6.82 -1.85
N ALA A 44 8.18 5.89 -1.82
CA ALA A 44 9.08 5.73 -0.67
C ALA A 44 10.00 6.95 -0.49
N ALA A 45 10.46 7.57 -1.58
CA ALA A 45 11.23 8.81 -1.51
C ALA A 45 10.39 9.96 -0.91
N ILE A 46 9.12 10.08 -1.29
CA ILE A 46 8.18 11.05 -0.71
C ILE A 46 8.02 10.80 0.80
N LEU A 47 7.81 9.55 1.20
CA LEU A 47 7.68 9.16 2.61
C LEU A 47 8.91 9.57 3.44
N PHE A 48 10.11 9.35 2.91
CA PHE A 48 11.37 9.57 3.62
C PHE A 48 11.95 10.98 3.44
N ALA A 49 11.37 11.82 2.58
CA ALA A 49 11.76 13.21 2.36
C ALA A 49 12.01 14.02 3.65
N PRO A 50 11.12 14.02 4.66
CA PRO A 50 11.31 14.83 5.87
C PRO A 50 12.47 14.37 6.77
N PHE A 51 12.96 13.14 6.61
CA PHE A 51 14.07 12.60 7.43
C PHE A 51 15.45 12.89 6.82
N GLY A 52 15.49 13.31 5.54
CA GLY A 52 16.71 13.62 4.80
C GLY A 52 17.34 12.41 4.10
N LEU A 53 18.30 12.70 3.19
CA LEU A 53 18.88 11.72 2.26
C LEU A 53 19.57 10.52 2.93
N LYS A 54 20.02 10.68 4.19
CA LYS A 54 20.65 9.60 4.96
C LYS A 54 19.73 8.39 5.17
N TYR A 55 18.42 8.61 5.27
CA TYR A 55 17.43 7.57 5.51
C TYR A 55 16.75 7.06 4.24
N LEU A 56 17.07 7.65 3.08
CA LEU A 56 16.53 7.24 1.79
C LEU A 56 16.82 5.76 1.46
N PRO A 57 18.04 5.21 1.71
CA PRO A 57 18.30 3.79 1.48
C PRO A 57 17.42 2.87 2.32
N MET A 58 17.13 3.27 3.57
CA MET A 58 16.24 2.53 4.46
C MET A 58 14.81 2.51 3.91
N GLY A 59 14.36 3.63 3.34
CA GLY A 59 13.09 3.74 2.64
C GLY A 59 12.98 2.79 1.45
N VAL A 60 14.01 2.75 0.59
CA VAL A 60 14.04 1.87 -0.59
C VAL A 60 13.97 0.39 -0.17
N VAL A 61 14.76 -0.03 0.82
CA VAL A 61 14.75 -1.43 1.30
C VAL A 61 13.39 -1.79 1.90
N SER A 62 12.79 -0.89 2.69
CA SER A 62 11.48 -1.12 3.30
C SER A 62 10.38 -1.28 2.24
N CYS A 63 10.44 -0.48 1.17
CA CYS A 63 9.50 -0.52 0.06
C CYS A 63 9.60 -1.83 -0.75
N VAL A 64 10.81 -2.24 -1.15
CA VAL A 64 11.01 -3.50 -1.89
C VAL A 64 10.55 -4.69 -1.06
N THR A 65 10.85 -4.69 0.24
CA THR A 65 10.39 -5.73 1.17
C THR A 65 8.87 -5.74 1.27
N ALA A 66 8.23 -4.58 1.42
CA ALA A 66 6.78 -4.46 1.48
C ALA A 66 6.08 -4.89 0.19
N LEU A 67 6.63 -4.56 -0.98
CA LEU A 67 6.13 -5.02 -2.28
C LEU A 67 6.20 -6.55 -2.37
N PHE A 68 7.34 -7.14 -2.03
CA PHE A 68 7.52 -8.59 -2.11
C PHE A 68 6.58 -9.31 -1.15
N VAL A 69 6.62 -8.96 0.13
CA VAL A 69 5.78 -9.58 1.17
C VAL A 69 4.30 -9.35 0.88
N GLY A 70 3.90 -8.14 0.49
CA GLY A 70 2.51 -7.80 0.20
C GLY A 70 1.93 -8.61 -0.95
N ASN A 71 2.68 -8.78 -2.05
CA ASN A 71 2.20 -9.57 -3.19
C ASN A 71 2.25 -11.08 -2.92
N VAL A 72 3.27 -11.59 -2.21
CA VAL A 72 3.33 -13.01 -1.81
C VAL A 72 2.15 -13.36 -0.88
N VAL A 73 1.91 -12.52 0.13
CA VAL A 73 0.78 -12.70 1.04
C VAL A 73 -0.52 -12.61 0.24
N SER A 74 -0.71 -11.58 -0.59
CA SER A 74 -1.92 -11.42 -1.43
C SER A 74 -2.18 -12.65 -2.30
N ALA A 75 -1.14 -13.22 -2.92
CA ALA A 75 -1.25 -14.43 -3.74
C ALA A 75 -1.69 -15.68 -2.96
N CYS A 76 -1.38 -15.76 -1.65
CA CYS A 76 -1.84 -16.85 -0.79
C CYS A 76 -3.33 -16.74 -0.40
N PHE A 77 -3.91 -15.54 -0.45
CA PHE A 77 -5.33 -15.32 -0.13
C PHE A 77 -6.18 -15.26 -1.40
N ARG A 78 -7.42 -15.79 -1.36
CA ARG A 78 -8.39 -15.71 -2.46
C ARG A 78 -8.89 -14.27 -2.64
N GLY A 79 -8.10 -13.43 -3.30
CA GLY A 79 -8.43 -12.07 -3.69
C GLY A 79 -8.77 -11.94 -5.18
N PRO A 80 -9.09 -10.72 -5.65
CA PRO A 80 -9.26 -10.43 -7.08
C PRO A 80 -7.97 -10.73 -7.85
N THR A 81 -8.06 -11.48 -8.95
CA THR A 81 -6.91 -12.02 -9.70
C THR A 81 -6.08 -10.97 -10.46
N THR A 82 -6.49 -9.70 -10.44
CA THR A 82 -5.89 -8.62 -11.25
C THR A 82 -5.30 -7.47 -10.44
N LEU A 83 -5.22 -7.61 -9.11
CA LEU A 83 -4.71 -6.55 -8.24
C LEU A 83 -3.26 -6.77 -7.84
N LEU A 84 -2.43 -5.75 -8.09
CA LEU A 84 -1.05 -5.69 -7.62
C LEU A 84 -0.97 -4.87 -6.33
N CYS A 85 -0.36 -5.42 -5.29
CA CYS A 85 -0.14 -4.71 -4.03
C CYS A 85 1.06 -3.78 -4.20
N SER A 86 0.81 -2.47 -4.26
CA SER A 86 1.84 -1.43 -4.32
C SER A 86 1.76 -0.49 -3.13
N VAL A 87 2.84 0.24 -2.89
CA VAL A 87 2.81 1.46 -2.07
C VAL A 87 1.86 2.45 -2.73
N TYR A 88 1.08 3.16 -1.91
CA TYR A 88 0.08 4.11 -2.38
C TYR A 88 0.50 5.54 -1.99
N SER A 89 0.59 6.43 -2.98
CA SER A 89 1.13 7.78 -2.80
C SER A 89 0.43 8.60 -1.73
N LEU A 90 -0.90 8.51 -1.59
CA LEU A 90 -1.63 9.20 -0.52
C LEU A 90 -1.16 8.75 0.87
N SER A 91 -0.96 7.44 1.08
CA SER A 91 -0.47 6.91 2.34
C SER A 91 0.96 7.39 2.61
N ALA A 92 1.80 7.47 1.58
CA ALA A 92 3.16 8.02 1.69
C ALA A 92 3.15 9.49 2.13
N VAL A 93 2.31 10.34 1.52
CA VAL A 93 2.17 11.76 1.88
C VAL A 93 1.67 11.93 3.31
N VAL A 94 0.67 11.14 3.72
CA VAL A 94 0.13 11.21 5.08
C VAL A 94 1.19 10.82 6.10
N LEU A 95 1.91 9.72 5.86
CA LEU A 95 2.98 9.28 6.76
C LEU A 95 4.17 10.25 6.76
N ALA A 96 4.54 10.85 5.63
CA ALA A 96 5.53 11.92 5.56
C ALA A 96 5.12 13.14 6.39
N SER A 97 3.84 13.54 6.28
CA SER A 97 3.27 14.66 7.03
C SER A 97 3.26 14.39 8.53
N ILE A 98 2.94 13.16 8.95
CA ILE A 98 3.00 12.75 10.35
C ILE A 98 4.46 12.72 10.83
N GLY A 99 5.38 12.15 10.05
CA GLY A 99 6.81 12.12 10.37
C GLY A 99 7.40 13.51 10.54
N SER A 100 7.06 14.45 9.65
CA SER A 100 7.45 15.86 9.74
C SER A 100 6.94 16.52 11.02
N GLN A 101 5.69 16.27 11.41
CA GLN A 101 5.13 16.79 12.67
C GLN A 101 5.84 16.21 13.91
N ILE A 102 6.16 14.92 13.90
CA ILE A 102 6.92 14.29 15.00
C ILE A 102 8.31 14.94 15.11
N LEU A 103 9.01 15.13 13.99
CA LEU A 103 10.31 15.80 13.96
C LEU A 103 10.22 17.25 14.43
N ALA A 104 9.19 17.99 14.03
CA ALA A 104 8.96 19.36 14.47
C ALA A 104 8.74 19.42 15.99
N HIS A 105 7.94 18.51 16.55
CA HIS A 105 7.72 18.42 17.99
C HIS A 105 9.03 18.07 18.74
N GLN A 106 9.79 17.11 18.24
CA GLN A 106 11.11 16.75 18.76
C GLN A 106 12.11 17.92 18.74
N ALA A 107 12.09 18.73 17.67
CA ALA A 107 12.90 19.93 17.56
C ALA A 107 12.54 20.97 18.62
N THR A 108 11.26 21.14 18.96
CA THR A 108 10.85 22.05 20.06
C THR A 108 11.34 21.59 21.44
N GLN A 109 11.63 20.30 21.61
CA GLN A 109 12.21 19.73 22.83
C GLN A 109 13.75 19.68 22.81
N GLY A 110 14.38 20.23 21.76
CA GLY A 110 15.84 20.26 21.61
C GLY A 110 16.48 18.90 21.31
N GLN A 111 15.70 17.88 20.95
CA GLN A 111 16.19 16.54 20.63
C GLN A 111 15.63 16.06 19.30
N THR A 112 16.34 16.25 18.19
CA THR A 112 15.96 15.64 16.91
C THR A 112 16.43 14.18 16.86
N ARG A 113 15.48 13.23 16.90
CA ARG A 113 15.78 11.78 16.89
C ARG A 113 15.01 11.11 15.75
N PRO A 114 15.49 11.23 14.50
CA PRO A 114 14.78 10.75 13.31
C PRO A 114 14.47 9.25 13.36
N LEU A 115 15.37 8.45 13.93
CA LEU A 115 15.20 7.00 14.06
C LEU A 115 14.01 6.63 14.97
N GLU A 116 13.77 7.42 16.02
CA GLU A 116 12.64 7.22 16.93
C GLU A 116 11.32 7.53 16.23
N ALA A 117 11.27 8.61 15.46
CA ALA A 117 10.12 8.96 14.64
C ALA A 117 9.80 7.88 13.58
N ILE A 118 10.82 7.32 12.93
CA ILE A 118 10.65 6.19 12.00
C ILE A 118 10.10 4.96 12.74
N ALA A 119 10.58 4.66 13.95
CA ALA A 119 10.08 3.55 14.76
C ALA A 119 8.60 3.75 15.18
N MET A 120 8.21 4.98 15.52
CA MET A 120 6.81 5.34 15.80
C MET A 120 5.92 5.15 14.58
N LEU A 121 6.37 5.58 13.39
CA LEU A 121 5.65 5.35 12.14
C LEU A 121 5.50 3.86 11.83
N PHE A 122 6.57 3.07 12.03
CA PHE A 122 6.52 1.61 11.85
C PHE A 122 5.48 0.97 12.77
N LEU A 123 5.46 1.35 14.05
CA LEU A 123 4.46 0.87 15.01
C LEU A 123 3.04 1.29 14.60
N ALA A 124 2.85 2.53 14.17
CA ALA A 124 1.55 3.03 13.71
C ALA A 124 1.03 2.25 12.48
N VAL A 125 1.90 1.97 11.51
CA VAL A 125 1.56 1.15 10.34
C VAL A 125 1.24 -0.29 10.75
N GLY A 126 2.03 -0.88 11.65
CA GLY A 126 1.76 -2.21 12.19
C GLY A 126 0.39 -2.31 12.89
N LEU A 127 0.07 -1.34 13.74
CA LEU A 127 -1.24 -1.22 14.39
C LEU A 127 -2.36 -1.04 13.37
N SER A 128 -2.15 -0.21 12.36
CA SER A 128 -3.11 -0.02 11.26
C SER A 128 -3.39 -1.33 10.53
N GLY A 129 -2.37 -2.15 10.26
CA GLY A 129 -2.53 -3.48 9.66
C GLY A 129 -3.35 -4.44 10.54
N LEU A 130 -3.11 -4.45 11.85
CA LEU A 130 -3.91 -5.26 12.78
C LEU A 130 -5.38 -4.81 12.81
N LEU A 131 -5.62 -3.50 12.83
CA LEU A 131 -6.96 -2.94 12.72
C LEU A 131 -7.62 -3.30 11.38
N GLN A 132 -6.87 -3.29 10.29
CA GLN A 132 -7.37 -3.67 8.96
C GLN A 132 -7.76 -5.15 8.91
N VAL A 133 -6.99 -6.05 9.51
CA VAL A 133 -7.36 -7.47 9.64
C VAL A 133 -8.63 -7.61 10.47
N GLY A 134 -8.72 -6.92 11.62
CA GLY A 134 -9.93 -6.93 12.46
C GLY A 134 -11.17 -6.42 11.72
N MET A 135 -11.06 -5.29 11.02
CA MET A 135 -12.15 -4.74 10.21
C MET A 135 -12.53 -5.65 9.03
N GLY A 136 -11.55 -6.36 8.46
CA GLY A 136 -11.75 -7.38 7.44
C GLY A 136 -12.62 -8.53 7.94
N LEU A 137 -12.35 -9.02 9.15
CA LEU A 137 -13.14 -10.08 9.79
C LEU A 137 -14.58 -9.65 10.10
N VAL A 138 -14.79 -8.38 10.48
CA VAL A 138 -16.13 -7.81 10.70
C VAL A 138 -16.90 -7.60 9.39
N GLY A 139 -16.22 -7.65 8.23
CA GLY A 139 -16.85 -7.48 6.92
C GLY A 139 -17.15 -6.03 6.55
N ILE A 140 -16.42 -5.07 7.14
CA ILE A 140 -16.56 -3.62 6.87
C ILE A 140 -16.31 -3.29 5.38
N GLY A 141 -15.59 -4.13 4.64
CA GLY A 141 -15.41 -3.99 3.19
C GLY A 141 -16.72 -3.94 2.39
N ARG A 142 -17.84 -4.44 2.94
CA ARG A 142 -19.17 -4.33 2.32
C ARG A 142 -19.74 -2.90 2.36
N ILE A 143 -19.24 -2.05 3.25
CA ILE A 143 -19.67 -0.65 3.41
C ILE A 143 -18.94 0.24 2.39
N THR A 144 -17.68 -0.08 2.07
CA THR A 144 -16.82 0.69 1.14
C THR A 144 -17.46 0.91 -0.23
N LYS A 145 -18.36 0.01 -0.67
CA LYS A 145 -19.11 0.15 -1.93
C LYS A 145 -20.05 1.38 -1.98
N HIS A 146 -20.38 1.97 -0.83
CA HIS A 146 -21.27 3.13 -0.73
C HIS A 146 -20.53 4.47 -0.73
N VAL A 147 -19.19 4.47 -0.74
CA VAL A 147 -18.42 5.71 -0.80
C VAL A 147 -18.62 6.36 -2.18
N PRO A 148 -19.13 7.60 -2.27
CA PRO A 148 -19.34 8.26 -3.56
C PRO A 148 -18.02 8.42 -4.31
N ARG A 149 -18.02 8.14 -5.62
CA ARG A 149 -16.82 8.29 -6.46
C ARG A 149 -16.27 9.72 -6.45
N SER A 150 -17.13 10.72 -6.24
CA SER A 150 -16.74 12.13 -6.11
C SER A 150 -15.75 12.36 -4.95
N VAL A 151 -15.98 11.72 -3.79
CA VAL A 151 -15.12 11.87 -2.61
C VAL A 151 -13.73 11.26 -2.86
N ILE A 152 -13.69 10.07 -3.47
CA ILE A 152 -12.43 9.38 -3.76
C ILE A 152 -11.62 10.18 -4.78
N SER A 153 -12.28 10.74 -5.80
CA SER A 153 -11.64 11.60 -6.80
C SER A 153 -11.04 12.86 -6.16
N GLY A 154 -11.81 13.57 -5.33
CA GLY A 154 -11.34 14.77 -4.62
C GLY A 154 -10.13 14.49 -3.72
N LEU A 155 -10.18 13.40 -2.95
CA LEU A 155 -9.08 12.99 -2.07
C LEU A 155 -7.79 12.69 -2.84
N ARG A 156 -7.91 11.99 -3.98
CA ARG A 156 -6.75 11.68 -4.85
C ARG A 156 -6.17 12.92 -5.50
N THR A 157 -7.00 13.82 -6.00
CA THR A 157 -6.55 15.10 -6.57
C THR A 157 -5.86 15.96 -5.53
N GLY A 158 -6.38 16.03 -4.30
CA GLY A 158 -5.73 16.73 -3.20
C GLY A 158 -4.34 16.16 -2.89
N ALA A 159 -4.22 14.83 -2.81
CA ALA A 159 -2.93 14.17 -2.62
C ALA A 159 -1.95 14.49 -3.74
N ALA A 160 -2.40 14.45 -4.99
CA ALA A 160 -1.58 14.78 -6.16
C ALA A 160 -1.05 16.22 -6.10
N LEU A 161 -1.89 17.18 -5.69
CA LEU A 161 -1.46 18.57 -5.48
C LEU A 161 -0.40 18.68 -4.38
N THR A 162 -0.54 17.96 -3.27
CA THR A 162 0.47 17.95 -2.20
C THR A 162 1.79 17.37 -2.68
N ILE A 163 1.78 16.31 -3.49
CA ILE A 163 2.99 15.70 -4.05
C ILE A 163 3.70 16.69 -4.99
N VAL A 164 2.97 17.39 -5.86
CA VAL A 164 3.55 18.39 -6.77
C VAL A 164 4.10 19.61 -6.00
N ALA A 165 3.50 19.94 -4.87
CA ALA A 165 3.93 21.07 -4.04
C ALA A 165 5.13 20.75 -3.12
N THR A 166 5.48 19.48 -2.95
CA THR A 166 6.59 19.02 -2.08
C THR A 166 7.87 18.87 -2.90
#